data_AF-A0A0B1P0A2-F1
#
_entry.id   AF-A0A0B1P0A2-F1
#
_cell.length_a   1.000
_cell.length_b   1.000
_cell.length_c   1.000
_cell.angle_alpha   90.00
_cell.angle_beta   90.00
_cell.angle_gamma   90.00
#
_symmetry.space_group_name_H-M   'P 1'
#
loop_
_entity.id
_entity.type
_entity.pdbx_description
1 polymer ?
#
loop_
_entity_poly.entity_id
_entity_poly.type
_entity_poly.pdbx_seq_one_letter_code
_entity_poly.pdbx_strand_id
1 'polypeptide(L)'
;MAFFSKAPRGSFKVFDESGVARPFKKQQPLEFCKRCNGHHPTKNCSRAPSCGNCGSTNHSEDLCMAVTKCRNCGGPHRSDSRRCLARPTRSGAPTKEQLKTYRQAGEREFQALLRAKAAEEFAATVESTNDNLISSQVTEPKSNIDNSLAPSVDNSTDDAMRL
;
A
#
# COMPACT_ATOMS: atom_id res chain seq x y z
N MET A 1 -48.57 5.12 -21.99
CA MET A 1 -47.86 5.22 -20.70
C MET A 1 -48.79 4.74 -19.59
N ALA A 2 -48.36 3.80 -18.75
CA ALA A 2 -49.14 3.39 -17.59
C ALA A 2 -48.91 4.42 -16.46
N PHE A 3 -49.95 5.16 -16.11
CA PHE A 3 -49.91 6.15 -15.03
C PHE A 3 -50.48 5.54 -13.75
N PHE A 4 -49.66 5.48 -12.70
CA PHE A 4 -50.11 5.06 -11.38
C PHE A 4 -50.60 6.29 -10.62
N SER A 5 -51.90 6.33 -10.28
CA SER A 5 -52.50 7.40 -9.47
C SER A 5 -52.05 7.38 -8.01
N LYS A 6 -51.47 6.26 -7.55
CA LYS A 6 -50.88 6.08 -6.21
C LYS A 6 -49.61 5.25 -6.33
N ALA A 7 -48.61 5.56 -5.50
CA ALA A 7 -47.37 4.79 -5.44
C ALA A 7 -47.64 3.33 -5.01
N PRO A 8 -47.17 2.33 -5.77
CA PRO A 8 -47.25 0.92 -5.37
C PRO A 8 -46.50 0.70 -4.03
N ARG A 9 -47.14 0.03 -3.06
CA ARG A 9 -46.56 -0.19 -1.72
C ARG A 9 -45.69 -1.43 -1.59
N GLY A 10 -45.41 -2.10 -2.71
CA GLY A 10 -44.67 -3.36 -2.74
C GLY A 10 -44.06 -3.60 -4.12
N SER A 11 -43.66 -4.84 -4.35
CA SER A 11 -43.15 -5.25 -5.66
C SER A 11 -44.29 -5.34 -6.68
N PHE A 12 -44.13 -4.73 -7.84
CA PHE A 12 -45.15 -4.70 -8.91
C PHE A 12 -44.52 -5.00 -10.27
N LYS A 13 -45.31 -5.47 -11.22
CA LYS A 13 -44.85 -5.79 -12.58
C LYS A 13 -45.40 -4.74 -13.55
N VAL A 14 -44.56 -4.25 -14.45
CA VAL A 14 -44.95 -3.21 -15.43
C VAL A 14 -45.16 -3.89 -16.77
N PHE A 15 -46.40 -4.31 -17.07
CA PHE A 15 -46.70 -5.25 -18.16
C PHE A 15 -46.17 -6.67 -17.87
N ASP A 16 -46.87 -7.68 -18.39
CA ASP A 16 -46.63 -9.09 -18.07
C ASP A 16 -45.30 -9.64 -18.58
N GLU A 17 -44.55 -8.88 -19.38
CA GLU A 17 -43.23 -9.25 -19.88
C GLU A 17 -42.07 -8.66 -19.06
N SER A 18 -42.29 -7.62 -18.25
CA SER A 18 -41.18 -7.00 -17.51
C SER A 18 -40.86 -7.73 -16.20
N GLY A 19 -39.62 -7.58 -15.73
CA GLY A 19 -39.22 -8.04 -14.40
C GLY A 19 -40.00 -7.33 -13.28
N VAL A 20 -40.14 -8.00 -12.13
CA VAL A 20 -40.80 -7.42 -10.96
C VAL A 20 -40.01 -6.21 -10.44
N ALA A 21 -40.58 -5.02 -10.54
CA ALA A 21 -40.06 -3.81 -9.95
C ALA A 21 -40.13 -3.89 -8.42
N ARG A 22 -39.03 -3.55 -7.74
CA ARG A 22 -38.97 -3.54 -6.27
C ARG A 22 -38.74 -2.12 -5.75
N PRO A 23 -39.26 -1.77 -4.56
CA PRO A 23 -38.97 -0.49 -3.93
C PRO A 23 -37.46 -0.29 -3.77
N PHE A 24 -36.96 0.87 -4.23
CA PHE A 24 -35.57 1.25 -4.02
C PHE A 24 -35.34 1.51 -2.53
N LYS A 25 -34.63 0.60 -1.86
CA LYS A 25 -34.20 0.81 -0.47
C LYS A 25 -33.00 1.75 -0.45
N LYS A 26 -33.16 2.93 0.13
CA LYS A 26 -32.03 3.82 0.44
C LYS A 26 -31.07 3.06 1.36
N GLN A 27 -29.85 2.85 0.87
CA GLN A 27 -28.83 2.09 1.58
C GLN A 27 -28.33 2.89 2.79
N GLN A 28 -28.04 2.17 3.87
CA GLN A 28 -27.41 2.77 5.04
C GLN A 28 -26.03 3.32 4.64
N PRO A 29 -25.65 4.54 5.08
CA PRO A 29 -24.31 5.05 4.89
C PRO A 29 -23.28 4.05 5.41
N LEU A 30 -22.21 3.84 4.65
CA LEU A 30 -21.09 3.03 5.09
C LEU A 30 -20.39 3.74 6.23
N GLU A 31 -20.71 3.36 7.47
CA GLU A 31 -20.10 3.97 8.64
C GLU A 31 -18.64 3.53 8.79
N PHE A 32 -17.75 4.52 8.73
CA PHE A 32 -16.34 4.38 9.06
C PHE A 32 -16.10 5.04 10.41
N CYS A 33 -15.63 4.26 11.37
CA CYS A 33 -15.30 4.74 12.70
C CYS A 33 -13.97 5.48 12.70
N LYS A 34 -14.01 6.82 12.80
CA LYS A 34 -12.81 7.68 12.89
C LYS A 34 -11.95 7.40 14.12
N ARG A 35 -12.52 6.83 15.18
CA ARG A 35 -11.78 6.48 16.40
C ARG A 35 -10.85 5.31 16.15
N CYS A 36 -11.38 4.16 15.70
CA CYS A 36 -10.61 2.92 15.60
C CYS A 36 -10.28 2.50 14.16
N ASN A 37 -10.60 3.34 13.18
CA ASN A 37 -10.42 3.09 11.74
C ASN A 37 -11.11 1.82 11.21
N GLY A 38 -12.22 1.43 11.84
CA GLY A 38 -12.98 0.22 11.52
C GLY A 38 -14.32 0.52 10.84
N HIS A 39 -14.83 -0.46 10.10
CA HIS A 39 -16.14 -0.38 9.45
C HIS A 39 -17.24 -0.94 10.36
N HIS A 40 -17.80 -0.09 11.21
CA HIS A 40 -18.93 -0.42 12.08
C HIS A 40 -19.61 0.86 12.57
N PRO A 41 -20.82 0.77 13.14
CA PRO A 41 -21.49 1.94 13.72
C PRO A 41 -20.63 2.67 14.74
N THR A 42 -20.50 3.97 14.57
CA THR A 42 -19.61 4.85 15.35
C THR A 42 -20.07 5.02 16.80
N LYS A 43 -21.39 5.07 17.02
CA LYS A 43 -22.03 5.45 18.29
C LYS A 43 -21.56 4.63 19.49
N ASN A 44 -21.28 3.34 19.30
CA ASN A 44 -20.97 2.40 20.39
C ASN A 44 -19.53 1.85 20.28
N CYS A 45 -18.61 2.61 19.68
CA CYS A 45 -17.22 2.16 19.56
C CYS A 45 -16.47 2.21 20.90
N SER A 46 -16.22 1.04 21.49
CA SER A 46 -15.38 0.87 22.69
C SER A 46 -13.87 0.76 22.40
N ARG A 47 -13.48 0.68 21.12
CA ARG A 47 -12.07 0.52 20.73
C ARG A 47 -11.28 1.80 20.98
N ALA A 48 -10.01 1.63 21.35
CA ALA A 48 -9.08 2.75 21.53
C ALA A 48 -8.91 3.55 20.22
N PRO A 49 -8.68 4.88 20.31
CA PRO A 49 -8.25 5.68 19.19
C PRO A 49 -6.99 5.09 18.54
N SER A 50 -6.96 5.01 17.21
CA SER A 50 -5.81 4.51 16.47
C SER A 50 -5.42 5.46 15.34
N CYS A 51 -4.14 5.55 15.05
CA CYS A 51 -3.59 6.33 13.96
C CYS A 51 -4.12 5.83 12.59
N GLY A 52 -4.60 6.75 11.76
CA GLY A 52 -5.10 6.44 10.41
C GLY A 52 -4.02 5.95 9.44
N ASN A 53 -2.77 6.36 9.69
CA ASN A 53 -1.60 6.04 8.88
C ASN A 53 -0.96 4.70 9.20
N CYS A 54 -0.84 4.31 10.47
CA CYS A 54 -0.13 3.07 10.85
C CYS A 54 -0.94 2.12 11.74
N GLY A 55 -2.14 2.53 12.19
CA GLY A 55 -3.00 1.71 13.04
C GLY A 55 -2.57 1.61 14.52
N SER A 56 -1.45 2.23 14.90
CA SER A 56 -0.97 2.29 16.29
C SER A 56 -1.91 3.09 17.19
N THR A 57 -2.00 2.71 18.46
CA THR A 57 -2.74 3.44 19.50
C THR A 57 -1.83 4.34 20.34
N ASN A 58 -0.52 4.35 20.08
CA ASN A 58 0.48 4.95 20.96
C ASN A 58 0.78 6.43 20.65
N HIS A 59 0.27 6.95 19.53
CA HIS A 59 0.50 8.33 19.10
C HIS A 59 -0.70 8.90 18.37
N SER A 60 -0.76 10.24 18.30
CA SER A 60 -1.66 10.98 17.41
C SER A 60 -1.18 10.91 15.96
N GLU A 61 -2.09 11.11 15.01
CA GLU A 61 -1.78 11.03 13.59
C GLU A 61 -0.72 12.05 13.14
N ASP A 62 -0.65 13.21 13.79
CA ASP A 62 0.30 14.29 13.49
C ASP A 62 1.76 13.94 13.83
N LEU A 63 1.97 13.02 14.76
CA LEU A 63 3.31 12.55 15.17
C LEU A 63 3.73 11.25 14.48
N CYS A 64 2.91 10.77 13.52
CA CYS A 64 3.16 9.49 12.87
C CYS A 64 4.26 9.61 11.80
N MET A 65 5.45 9.08 12.10
CA MET A 65 6.56 8.97 11.13
C MET A 65 6.55 7.66 10.33
N ALA A 66 5.64 6.74 10.63
CA ALA A 66 5.57 5.45 9.95
C ALA A 66 5.05 5.58 8.52
N VAL A 67 5.58 4.74 7.61
CA VAL A 67 5.04 4.60 6.25
C VAL A 67 3.57 4.18 6.33
N THR A 68 2.73 4.85 5.54
CA THR A 68 1.29 4.63 5.57
C THR A 68 0.93 3.20 5.20
N LYS A 69 0.31 2.49 6.14
CA LYS A 69 -0.18 1.12 6.01
C LYS A 69 -1.63 1.02 6.48
N CYS A 70 -2.50 0.52 5.61
CA CYS A 70 -3.91 0.38 5.91
C CYS A 70 -4.13 -0.67 7.01
N ARG A 71 -4.85 -0.33 8.08
CA ARG A 71 -5.19 -1.26 9.16
C ARG A 71 -6.08 -2.42 8.69
N ASN A 72 -6.91 -2.19 7.68
CA ASN A 72 -7.97 -3.13 7.28
C ASN A 72 -7.48 -4.16 6.23
N CYS A 73 -6.75 -3.70 5.21
CA CYS A 73 -6.24 -4.54 4.12
C CYS A 73 -4.70 -4.65 4.05
N GLY A 74 -3.94 -3.92 4.86
CA GLY A 74 -2.47 -3.97 4.83
C GLY A 74 -1.81 -3.22 3.67
N GLY A 75 -2.58 -2.65 2.74
CA GLY A 75 -2.06 -1.93 1.57
C GLY A 75 -1.45 -0.56 1.88
N PRO A 76 -0.68 0.02 0.94
CA PRO A 76 0.03 1.30 1.10
C PRO A 76 -0.88 2.53 0.97
N HIS A 77 -1.87 2.66 1.86
CA HIS A 77 -2.77 3.81 1.90
C HIS A 77 -3.44 3.95 3.27
N ARG A 78 -4.04 5.11 3.55
CA ARG A 78 -4.77 5.35 4.81
C ARG A 78 -5.99 4.46 4.95
N SER A 79 -6.42 4.20 6.19
CA SER A 79 -7.52 3.28 6.49
C SER A 79 -8.90 3.77 6.03
N ASP A 80 -9.09 5.08 5.90
CA ASP A 80 -10.30 5.75 5.39
C ASP A 80 -10.34 5.86 3.85
N SER A 81 -9.26 5.43 3.17
CA SER A 81 -9.13 5.54 1.72
C SER A 81 -10.17 4.72 0.97
N ARG A 82 -10.67 5.29 -0.14
CA ARG A 82 -11.54 4.57 -1.08
C ARG A 82 -10.84 3.44 -1.81
N ARG A 83 -9.50 3.41 -1.80
CA ARG A 83 -8.68 2.34 -2.40
C ARG A 83 -8.69 1.05 -1.57
N CYS A 84 -9.17 1.10 -0.33
CA CYS A 84 -9.20 -0.06 0.55
C CYS A 84 -10.20 -1.12 0.06
N LEU A 85 -9.71 -2.29 -0.35
CA LEU A 85 -10.56 -3.42 -0.74
C LEU A 85 -11.37 -4.00 0.44
N ALA A 86 -10.88 -3.80 1.67
CA ALA A 86 -11.62 -4.19 2.87
C ALA A 86 -12.77 -3.22 3.22
N ARG A 87 -12.94 -2.13 2.45
CA ARG A 87 -14.06 -1.21 2.60
C ARG A 87 -15.34 -1.88 2.12
N PRO A 88 -16.41 -1.91 2.94
CA PRO A 88 -17.72 -2.35 2.48
C PRO A 88 -18.15 -1.61 1.22
N THR A 89 -18.85 -2.31 0.34
CA THR A 89 -19.35 -1.74 -0.92
C THR A 89 -20.87 -1.73 -0.93
N ARG A 90 -21.48 -1.31 -2.05
CA ARG A 90 -22.93 -1.38 -2.26
C ARG A 90 -23.49 -2.81 -2.14
N SER A 91 -22.66 -3.82 -2.36
CA SER A 91 -23.03 -5.23 -2.28
C SER A 91 -22.89 -5.82 -0.87
N GLY A 92 -22.39 -5.03 0.10
CA GLY A 92 -22.18 -5.47 1.48
C GLY A 92 -20.72 -5.42 1.93
N ALA A 93 -20.47 -5.90 3.15
CA ALA A 93 -19.14 -6.03 3.71
C ALA A 93 -18.42 -7.27 3.13
N PRO A 94 -17.09 -7.21 2.93
CA PRO A 94 -16.33 -8.37 2.47
C PRO A 94 -16.41 -9.55 3.44
N THR A 95 -16.39 -10.76 2.90
CA THR A 95 -16.36 -11.99 3.71
C THR A 95 -14.98 -12.18 4.38
N LYS A 96 -14.89 -13.10 5.35
CA LYS A 96 -13.62 -13.39 6.03
C LYS A 96 -12.55 -13.89 5.06
N GLU A 97 -12.95 -14.69 4.08
CA GLU A 97 -12.10 -15.27 3.05
C GLU A 97 -11.59 -14.17 2.11
N GLN A 98 -12.47 -13.27 1.67
CA GLN A 98 -12.10 -12.11 0.86
C GLN A 98 -11.12 -11.20 1.62
N LEU A 99 -11.37 -10.92 2.90
CA LEU A 99 -10.45 -10.14 3.74
C LEU A 99 -9.07 -10.79 3.85
N LYS A 100 -8.99 -12.12 3.93
CA LYS A 100 -7.70 -12.84 3.94
C LYS A 100 -6.93 -12.58 2.65
N THR A 101 -7.59 -12.71 1.49
CA THR A 101 -6.99 -12.44 0.18
C THR A 101 -6.55 -10.98 0.05
N TYR A 102 -7.38 -10.04 0.48
CA TYR A 102 -7.05 -8.61 0.44
C TYR A 102 -5.87 -8.25 1.33
N ARG A 103 -5.76 -8.86 2.51
CA ARG A 103 -4.59 -8.67 3.40
C ARG A 103 -3.32 -9.21 2.78
N GLN A 104 -3.38 -10.37 2.13
CA GLN A 104 -2.21 -10.92 1.44
C GLN A 104 -1.77 -10.04 0.27
N ALA A 105 -2.72 -9.55 -0.54
CA ALA A 105 -2.43 -8.65 -1.64
C ALA A 105 -1.87 -7.30 -1.16
N GLY A 106 -2.54 -6.68 -0.17
CA GLY A 106 -2.12 -5.39 0.37
C GLY A 106 -0.75 -5.46 1.05
N GLU A 107 -0.45 -6.54 1.78
CA GLU A 107 0.89 -6.74 2.36
C GLU A 107 1.96 -6.82 1.26
N ARG A 108 1.69 -7.54 0.16
CA ARG A 108 2.62 -7.63 -0.97
C ARG A 108 2.87 -6.26 -1.61
N GLU A 109 1.82 -5.46 -1.82
CA GLU A 109 1.93 -4.10 -2.35
C GLU A 109 2.72 -3.18 -1.41
N PHE A 110 2.47 -3.28 -0.10
CA PHE A 110 3.19 -2.50 0.89
C PHE A 110 4.68 -2.85 0.92
N GLN A 111 5.02 -4.14 0.87
CA GLN A 111 6.41 -4.60 0.78
C GLN A 111 7.10 -4.13 -0.51
N ALA A 112 6.40 -4.15 -1.65
CA ALA A 112 6.94 -3.63 -2.90
C ALA A 112 7.25 -2.13 -2.81
N LEU A 113 6.38 -1.36 -2.17
CA LEU A 113 6.63 0.07 -1.92
C LEU A 113 7.87 0.27 -1.03
N LEU A 114 8.02 -0.50 0.04
CA LEU A 114 9.20 -0.41 0.91
C LEU A 114 10.49 -0.72 0.14
N ARG A 115 10.48 -1.73 -0.74
CA ARG A 115 11.63 -2.05 -1.59
C ARG A 115 11.95 -0.94 -2.59
N ALA A 116 10.92 -0.36 -3.21
CA ALA A 116 11.09 0.75 -4.15
C ALA A 116 11.72 1.97 -3.46
N LYS A 117 11.22 2.34 -2.27
CA LYS A 117 11.80 3.43 -1.48
C LYS A 117 13.26 3.18 -1.09
N ALA A 118 13.57 1.97 -0.66
CA ALA A 118 14.96 1.62 -0.34
C ALA A 118 15.85 1.76 -1.59
N ALA A 119 15.40 1.26 -2.75
CA ALA A 119 16.14 1.40 -4.00
C ALA A 119 16.32 2.87 -4.44
N GLU A 120 15.30 3.71 -4.25
CA GLU A 120 15.39 5.17 -4.49
C GLU A 120 16.41 5.83 -3.57
N GLU A 121 16.42 5.49 -2.27
CA GLU A 121 17.42 5.98 -1.31
C GLU A 121 18.85 5.51 -1.68
N PHE A 122 19.01 4.25 -2.11
CA PHE A 122 20.28 3.75 -2.61
C PHE A 122 20.74 4.46 -3.88
N ALA A 123 19.85 4.71 -4.84
CA ALA A 123 20.19 5.44 -6.06
C ALA A 123 20.62 6.89 -5.75
N ALA A 124 19.87 7.59 -4.89
CA ALA A 124 20.19 8.96 -4.49
C ALA A 124 21.57 9.07 -3.79
N THR A 125 21.93 8.08 -2.96
CA THR A 125 23.26 8.06 -2.32
C THR A 125 24.40 7.83 -3.31
N VAL A 126 24.22 6.96 -4.31
CA VAL A 126 25.21 6.72 -5.38
C VAL A 126 25.43 7.96 -6.23
N GLU A 127 24.36 8.66 -6.62
CA GLU A 127 24.45 9.92 -7.37
C GLU A 127 25.20 10.99 -6.56
N SER A 128 24.86 11.15 -5.28
CA SER A 128 25.52 12.08 -4.36
C SER A 128 27.02 11.79 -4.19
N THR A 129 27.43 10.52 -4.16
CA THR A 129 28.84 10.14 -4.07
C THR A 129 29.60 10.41 -5.37
N ASN A 130 28.97 10.24 -6.53
CA ASN A 130 29.59 10.52 -7.83
C ASN A 130 29.82 12.02 -8.05
N ASP A 131 28.87 12.88 -7.65
CA ASP A 131 29.03 14.34 -7.75
C ASP A 131 30.17 14.87 -6.87
N ASN A 132 30.32 14.31 -5.66
CA ASN A 132 31.43 14.64 -4.76
C ASN A 132 32.79 14.14 -5.29
N LEU A 133 32.81 12.99 -5.97
CA LEU A 133 34.01 12.44 -6.60
C LEU A 133 34.44 13.27 -7.82
N ILE A 134 33.49 13.75 -8.64
CA ILE A 134 33.76 14.59 -9.83
C ILE A 134 34.22 15.99 -9.40
N SER A 135 33.66 16.57 -8.34
CA SER A 135 34.09 17.88 -7.83
C SER A 135 35.50 17.87 -7.25
N SER A 136 36.02 16.71 -6.86
CA SER A 136 37.38 16.56 -6.29
C SER A 136 38.47 16.33 -7.34
N GLN A 137 38.11 16.12 -8.62
CA GLN A 137 39.06 15.85 -9.72
C GLN A 137 39.43 17.10 -10.54
N VAL A 138 38.88 18.28 -10.22
CA VAL A 138 39.26 19.54 -10.89
C VAL A 138 40.42 20.21 -10.14
N THR A 139 41.55 19.52 -10.03
CA THR A 139 42.88 20.16 -9.90
C THR A 139 43.94 19.18 -10.35
N GLU A 140 44.37 19.30 -11.60
CA GLU A 140 45.63 18.72 -12.06
C GLU A 140 46.62 19.87 -12.29
N PRO A 141 47.87 19.69 -11.86
CA PRO A 141 48.93 19.82 -12.84
C PRO A 141 49.82 18.57 -12.90
N LYS A 142 50.07 18.17 -14.15
CA LYS A 142 51.02 17.17 -14.63
C LYS A 142 52.39 17.20 -13.93
N SER A 143 52.93 16.01 -13.66
CA SER A 143 54.32 15.69 -14.01
C SER A 143 54.55 14.18 -14.09
N ASN A 144 54.97 13.72 -15.27
CA ASN A 144 55.58 12.41 -15.53
C ASN A 144 56.80 12.17 -14.62
N ILE A 145 57.06 10.91 -14.27
CA ILE A 145 58.38 10.26 -14.39
C ILE A 145 58.15 8.74 -14.45
N ASP A 146 58.74 8.13 -15.48
CA ASP A 146 58.87 6.70 -15.74
C ASP A 146 59.57 5.96 -14.59
N ASN A 147 59.12 4.74 -14.28
CA ASN A 147 60.08 3.66 -14.09
C ASN A 147 59.44 2.30 -14.38
N SER A 148 60.05 1.57 -15.32
CA SER A 148 59.67 0.21 -15.71
C SER A 148 60.42 -0.80 -14.86
N LEU A 149 59.73 -1.81 -14.33
CA LEU A 149 60.18 -3.22 -14.39
C LEU A 149 59.05 -4.17 -13.98
N ALA A 150 58.77 -5.16 -14.83
CA ALA A 150 57.99 -6.37 -14.55
C ALA A 150 58.88 -7.57 -14.97
N PRO A 151 58.49 -8.85 -14.78
CA PRO A 151 57.41 -9.44 -13.98
C PRO A 151 57.91 -10.60 -13.09
N SER A 152 57.05 -11.17 -12.23
CA SER A 152 57.20 -12.58 -11.83
C SER A 152 55.83 -13.25 -11.71
N VAL A 153 55.64 -14.21 -12.60
CA VAL A 153 54.59 -15.22 -12.64
C VAL A 153 54.87 -16.23 -11.55
N ASP A 154 53.87 -16.63 -10.78
CA ASP A 154 53.82 -17.98 -10.20
C ASP A 154 52.40 -18.52 -10.27
N ASN A 155 52.25 -19.56 -11.09
CA ASN A 155 51.10 -20.45 -11.11
C ASN A 155 51.26 -21.45 -9.98
N SER A 156 50.19 -21.74 -9.23
CA SER A 156 50.08 -22.99 -8.49
C SER A 156 48.64 -23.48 -8.51
N THR A 157 48.37 -24.41 -9.41
CA THR A 157 47.35 -25.45 -9.25
C THR A 157 47.76 -26.36 -8.08
N ASP A 158 46.81 -26.73 -7.23
CA ASP A 158 46.69 -28.13 -6.82
C ASP A 158 45.28 -28.46 -6.31
N ASP A 159 44.79 -29.57 -6.87
CA ASP A 159 43.58 -30.31 -6.54
C ASP A 159 43.63 -30.90 -5.13
N ALA A 160 42.48 -30.97 -4.46
CA ALA A 160 42.20 -32.06 -3.51
C ALA A 160 40.69 -32.31 -3.35
N MET A 161 40.20 -33.31 -4.07
CA MET A 161 39.01 -34.09 -3.76
C MET A 161 39.17 -34.90 -2.45
N ARG A 162 38.01 -35.28 -1.86
CA ARG A 162 37.72 -36.29 -0.80
C ARG A 162 37.72 -35.71 0.63
N LEU A 163 36.70 -35.92 1.48
CA LEU A 163 35.68 -36.98 1.62
C LEU A 163 34.27 -36.40 1.81
#